data_AF-A0A7K0S440-F1
#
_entry.id   AF-A0A7K0S440-F1
#
_cell.length_a   1.000
_cell.length_b   1.000
_cell.length_c   1.000
_cell.angle_alpha   90.00
_cell.angle_beta   90.00
_cell.angle_gamma   90.00
#
_symmetry.space_group_name_H-M   'P 1'
#
loop_
_entity.id
_entity.type
_entity.pdbx_description
1 polymer ?
#
loop_
_entity_poly.entity_id
_entity_poly.type
_entity_poly.pdbx_seq_one_letter_code
_entity_poly.pdbx_strand_id
1 'polypeptide(L)'
;MVQNESGMFGTSGTGDTSGYGGLVRQAENPGSTQRPYGGYFDQVADDLERAYPDFADAIEKVVVDRGELTLHIKRERLVDVARILRDKLKFEMCMGVSGVHYPTDTNRELHAVYPLLSVTNNQRVRLEVSVPDIDPHIPSLVEVWAGNNWHERETFDMFGIIFDGHPGLTRILMPDDWQGHPQRKDYDLGGIAVEYKGATIPAPSERRSYK
;
A
#
# COMPACT_ATOMS: atom_id res chain seq x y z
N MET A 1 15.97 -13.57 -8.03
CA MET A 1 15.86 -13.80 -9.49
C MET A 1 14.71 -12.94 -9.97
N VAL A 2 14.98 -11.99 -10.86
CA VAL A 2 13.94 -11.12 -11.41
C VAL A 2 13.15 -11.94 -12.43
N GLN A 3 11.88 -12.22 -12.14
CA GLN A 3 10.96 -12.77 -13.14
C GLN A 3 10.66 -11.65 -14.13
N ASN A 4 11.29 -11.70 -15.30
CA ASN A 4 10.93 -10.85 -16.43
C ASN A 4 9.77 -11.51 -17.16
N GLU A 5 8.56 -11.01 -16.93
CA GLU A 5 7.42 -11.36 -17.78
C GLU A 5 7.40 -10.38 -18.97
N SER A 6 7.28 -10.86 -20.20
CA SER A 6 7.16 -9.99 -21.38
C SER A 6 5.70 -9.82 -21.79
N GLY A 7 5.31 -8.61 -22.17
CA GLY A 7 3.96 -8.21 -22.54
C GLY A 7 3.13 -7.68 -21.36
N MET A 8 2.30 -6.67 -21.60
CA MET A 8 1.36 -6.16 -20.58
C MET A 8 0.14 -7.07 -20.39
N PHE A 9 -0.22 -7.86 -21.38
CA PHE A 9 -1.47 -8.64 -21.39
C PHE A 9 -1.26 -10.14 -21.60
N GLY A 10 -0.01 -10.61 -21.51
CA GLY A 10 0.33 -12.02 -21.68
C GLY A 10 0.18 -12.56 -23.11
N THR A 11 -0.06 -11.70 -24.10
CA THR A 11 -0.24 -12.10 -25.50
C THR A 11 1.06 -12.68 -26.06
N SER A 12 0.99 -13.91 -26.56
CA SER A 12 2.12 -14.60 -27.18
C SER A 12 1.93 -14.73 -28.70
N GLY A 13 2.91 -14.29 -29.49
CA GLY A 13 2.91 -14.44 -30.97
C GLY A 13 2.85 -13.13 -31.76
N THR A 14 2.65 -13.24 -33.08
CA THR A 14 2.73 -12.12 -34.05
C THR A 14 1.45 -11.29 -34.17
N GLY A 15 0.41 -11.62 -33.40
CA GLY A 15 -0.91 -10.99 -33.44
C GLY A 15 -1.16 -9.93 -32.38
N ASP A 16 -0.13 -9.43 -31.69
CA ASP A 16 -0.30 -8.40 -30.68
C ASP A 16 -0.70 -7.05 -31.31
N THR A 17 -1.99 -6.74 -31.32
CA THR A 17 -2.51 -5.42 -31.71
C THR A 17 -2.54 -4.42 -30.56
N SER A 18 -2.13 -4.83 -29.35
CA SER A 18 -2.15 -3.94 -28.17
C SER A 18 -0.99 -2.93 -28.20
N GLY A 19 0.11 -3.26 -28.88
CA GLY A 19 1.33 -2.44 -28.91
C GLY A 19 2.18 -2.57 -27.64
N TYR A 20 1.80 -3.45 -26.71
CA TYR A 20 2.48 -3.64 -25.42
C TYR A 20 3.30 -4.93 -25.32
N GLY A 21 3.41 -5.72 -26.39
CA GLY A 21 4.16 -6.98 -26.42
C GLY A 21 5.66 -6.83 -26.20
N GLY A 22 6.22 -5.64 -26.44
CA GLY A 22 7.62 -5.32 -26.15
C GLY A 22 7.88 -4.89 -24.70
N LEU A 23 6.85 -4.69 -23.88
CA LEU A 23 7.05 -4.30 -22.48
C LEU A 23 7.59 -5.46 -21.67
N VAL A 24 8.70 -5.25 -20.99
CA VAL A 24 9.19 -6.20 -19.98
C VAL A 24 8.64 -5.75 -18.63
N ARG A 25 7.78 -6.58 -18.04
CA ARG A 25 7.37 -6.47 -16.64
C ARG A 25 8.50 -7.01 -15.78
N GLN A 26 9.19 -6.08 -15.16
CA GLN A 26 10.17 -6.38 -14.16
C GLN A 26 9.47 -6.29 -12.80
N ALA A 27 9.23 -7.43 -12.15
CA ALA A 27 8.83 -7.42 -10.75
C ALA A 27 10.04 -6.99 -9.91
N GLU A 28 10.23 -5.69 -9.76
CA GLU A 28 11.23 -5.16 -8.86
C GLU A 28 10.66 -5.15 -7.45
N ASN A 29 11.17 -6.04 -6.60
CA ASN A 29 11.16 -5.79 -5.16
C ASN A 29 12.47 -5.06 -4.88
N PRO A 30 12.49 -3.71 -4.87
CA PRO A 30 13.73 -2.97 -4.64
C PRO A 30 14.29 -3.44 -3.30
N GLY A 31 15.59 -3.67 -3.18
CA GLY A 31 16.20 -3.93 -1.87
C GLY A 31 16.10 -2.69 -0.97
N SER A 32 16.73 -2.72 0.20
CA SER A 32 16.95 -1.46 0.93
C SER A 32 17.95 -0.60 0.15
N THR A 33 17.63 0.66 -0.09
CA THR A 33 18.57 1.65 -0.62
C THR A 33 19.72 1.83 0.37
N GLN A 34 20.95 1.98 -0.13
CA GLN A 34 22.12 2.25 0.70
C GLN A 34 22.31 3.75 0.90
N ARG A 35 22.80 4.16 2.08
CA ARG A 35 23.20 5.55 2.32
C ARG A 35 24.44 5.90 1.49
N PRO A 36 24.62 7.17 1.08
CA PRO A 36 23.69 8.29 1.28
C PRO A 36 22.47 8.20 0.36
N TYR A 37 21.30 8.56 0.89
CA TYR A 37 20.02 8.58 0.20
C TYR A 37 19.87 9.77 -0.74
N GLY A 38 20.49 10.90 -0.40
CA GLY A 38 20.43 12.16 -1.12
C GLY A 38 19.35 13.12 -0.61
N GLY A 39 19.60 14.42 -0.80
CA GLY A 39 18.67 15.48 -0.43
C GLY A 39 18.40 15.57 1.08
N TYR A 40 17.14 15.78 1.45
CA TYR A 40 16.72 15.82 2.86
C TYR A 40 16.46 14.42 3.45
N PHE A 41 16.54 13.35 2.65
CA PHE A 41 16.24 12.00 3.11
C PHE A 41 17.26 11.50 4.14
N ASP A 42 18.54 11.81 3.93
CA ASP A 42 19.59 11.51 4.91
C ASP A 42 19.30 12.22 6.23
N GLN A 43 18.92 13.49 6.19
CA GLN A 43 18.61 14.26 7.39
C GLN A 43 17.40 13.69 8.14
N VAL A 44 16.33 13.32 7.43
CA VAL A 44 15.15 12.67 8.05
C VAL A 44 15.54 11.35 8.71
N ALA A 45 16.33 10.52 8.02
CA ALA A 45 16.78 9.24 8.56
C ALA A 45 17.67 9.43 9.79
N ASP A 46 18.62 10.35 9.75
CA ASP A 46 19.54 10.68 10.85
C ASP A 46 18.80 11.28 12.05
N ASP A 47 17.84 12.18 11.83
CA ASP A 47 17.07 12.81 12.90
C ASP A 47 16.09 11.81 13.53
N LEU A 48 15.52 10.89 12.75
CA LEU A 48 14.69 9.80 13.28
C LEU A 48 15.53 8.79 14.09
N GLU A 49 16.71 8.42 13.60
CA GLU A 49 17.67 7.55 14.29
C GLU A 49 18.15 8.18 15.62
N ARG A 50 18.39 9.49 15.63
CA ARG A 50 18.73 10.23 16.85
C ARG A 50 17.58 10.30 17.85
N ALA A 51 16.35 10.45 17.35
CA ALA A 51 15.16 10.62 18.19
C ALA A 51 14.60 9.29 18.73
N TYR A 52 14.90 8.17 18.08
CA TYR A 52 14.38 6.85 18.43
C TYR A 52 15.51 5.82 18.58
N PRO A 53 15.92 5.47 19.82
CA PRO A 53 17.02 4.54 20.06
C PRO A 53 16.83 3.14 19.44
N ASP A 54 15.58 2.69 19.31
CA ASP A 54 15.22 1.38 18.73
C ASP A 54 15.01 1.44 17.20
N PHE A 55 15.54 2.46 16.52
CA PHE A 55 15.41 2.68 15.07
C PHE A 55 15.75 1.45 14.23
N ALA A 56 16.87 0.81 14.55
CA ALA A 56 17.33 -0.38 13.82
C ALA A 56 16.41 -1.60 14.01
N ASP A 57 15.63 -1.65 15.10
CA ASP A 57 14.63 -2.70 15.29
C ASP A 57 13.32 -2.37 14.57
N ALA A 58 12.92 -1.10 14.53
CA ALA A 58 11.63 -0.70 13.95
C ALA A 58 11.61 -0.68 12.42
N ILE A 59 12.71 -0.28 11.77
CA ILE A 59 12.77 -0.12 10.31
C ILE A 59 13.35 -1.38 9.69
N GLU A 60 12.58 -1.98 8.80
CA GLU A 60 12.97 -3.22 8.11
C GLU A 60 13.72 -2.93 6.83
N LYS A 61 13.31 -1.84 6.16
CA LYS A 61 13.77 -1.50 4.82
C LYS A 61 13.54 -0.02 4.57
N VAL A 62 14.52 0.64 3.96
CA VAL A 62 14.39 2.02 3.48
C VAL A 62 14.48 2.00 1.97
N VAL A 63 13.51 2.59 1.28
CA VAL A 63 13.50 2.69 -0.18
C VAL A 63 13.48 4.15 -0.56
N VAL A 64 14.44 4.56 -1.37
CA VAL A 64 14.42 5.84 -2.07
C VAL A 64 14.34 5.56 -3.55
N ASP A 65 13.22 5.91 -4.15
CA ASP A 65 12.99 5.81 -5.59
C ASP A 65 12.32 7.07 -6.11
N ARG A 66 12.72 7.53 -7.30
CA ARG A 66 12.14 8.69 -8.01
C ARG A 66 11.91 9.95 -7.17
N GLY A 67 12.76 10.19 -6.17
CA GLY A 67 12.67 11.36 -5.29
C GLY A 67 11.65 11.23 -4.16
N GLU A 68 11.31 10.00 -3.76
CA GLU A 68 10.45 9.71 -2.61
C GLU A 68 11.14 8.76 -1.63
N LEU A 69 11.06 9.08 -0.33
CA LEU A 69 11.54 8.23 0.76
C LEU A 69 10.39 7.41 1.33
N THR A 70 10.54 6.09 1.33
CA THR A 70 9.63 5.13 1.97
C THR A 70 10.35 4.37 3.07
N LEU A 71 9.77 4.40 4.27
CA LEU A 71 10.24 3.66 5.44
C LEU A 71 9.30 2.48 5.67
N HIS A 72 9.79 1.25 5.48
CA HIS A 72 9.05 0.05 5.87
C HIS A 72 9.26 -0.21 7.36
N ILE A 73 8.17 -0.18 8.12
CA ILE A 73 8.17 -0.23 9.58
C ILE A 73 7.46 -1.49 10.07
N LYS A 74 8.02 -2.14 11.09
CA LYS A 74 7.34 -3.21 11.84
C LYS A 74 6.07 -2.67 12.47
N ARG A 75 4.94 -3.36 12.28
CA ARG A 75 3.64 -2.93 12.82
C ARG A 75 3.66 -2.64 14.33
N GLU A 76 4.46 -3.38 15.10
CA GLU A 76 4.58 -3.24 16.55
C GLU A 76 5.18 -1.88 16.97
N ARG A 77 5.94 -1.25 16.08
CA ARG A 77 6.64 0.02 16.32
C ARG A 77 6.00 1.21 15.59
N LEU A 78 4.94 0.97 14.82
CA LEU A 78 4.31 1.99 13.97
C LEU A 78 3.90 3.23 14.76
N VAL A 79 3.21 3.06 15.89
CA VAL A 79 2.69 4.19 16.70
C VAL A 79 3.83 5.00 17.31
N ASP A 80 4.88 4.35 17.79
CA ASP A 80 6.02 5.02 18.42
C ASP A 80 6.79 5.86 17.39
N VAL A 81 7.08 5.28 16.22
CA VAL A 81 7.72 5.99 15.12
C VAL A 81 6.84 7.14 14.62
N ALA A 82 5.54 6.92 14.46
CA ALA A 82 4.59 7.94 14.06
C ALA A 82 4.55 9.13 15.02
N ARG A 83 4.53 8.88 16.33
CA ARG A 83 4.57 9.95 17.36
C ARG A 83 5.86 10.76 17.27
N ILE A 84 7.01 10.12 17.07
CA ILE A 84 8.30 10.80 16.94
C ILE A 84 8.34 11.65 15.67
N LEU A 85 7.85 11.11 14.55
CA LEU A 85 7.76 11.84 13.29
C LEU A 85 6.88 13.10 13.44
N ARG A 86 5.72 12.97 14.08
CA ARG A 86 4.83 14.11 14.35
C ARG A 86 5.46 15.12 15.30
N ASP A 87 5.92 14.68 16.46
CA ASP A 87 6.26 15.55 17.60
C ASP A 87 7.68 16.13 17.53
N LYS A 88 8.64 15.39 16.95
CA LYS A 88 10.06 15.79 16.89
C LYS A 88 10.47 16.25 15.50
N LEU A 89 10.12 15.50 14.46
CA LEU A 89 10.50 15.81 13.08
C LEU A 89 9.47 16.70 12.37
N LYS A 90 8.37 17.06 13.06
CA LYS A 90 7.33 17.97 12.58
C LYS A 90 6.65 17.49 11.30
N PHE A 91 6.28 16.22 11.23
CA PHE A 91 5.33 15.73 10.22
C PHE A 91 3.90 15.99 10.72
N GLU A 92 3.41 17.20 10.52
CA GLU A 92 2.13 17.64 11.09
C GLU A 92 0.92 16.97 10.40
N MET A 93 1.08 16.59 9.14
CA MET A 93 -0.01 16.04 8.33
C MET A 93 0.26 14.59 7.92
N CYS A 94 -0.70 13.72 8.22
CA CYS A 94 -0.86 12.43 7.55
C CYS A 94 -1.94 12.59 6.48
N MET A 95 -1.63 12.23 5.23
CA MET A 95 -2.55 12.36 4.10
C MET A 95 -3.53 11.18 3.98
N GLY A 96 -3.65 10.39 5.05
CA GLY A 96 -4.45 9.18 5.11
C GLY A 96 -3.62 7.90 5.07
N VAL A 97 -4.33 6.78 5.00
CA VAL A 97 -3.79 5.45 4.75
C VAL A 97 -4.44 4.86 3.52
N SER A 98 -3.66 4.13 2.73
CA SER A 98 -4.17 3.33 1.63
C SER A 98 -3.65 1.90 1.75
N GLY A 99 -4.54 0.94 1.47
CA GLY A 99 -4.17 -0.46 1.38
C GLY A 99 -3.61 -0.84 0.01
N VAL A 100 -2.74 -1.83 -0.02
CA VAL A 100 -2.32 -2.54 -1.24
C VAL A 100 -2.29 -4.04 -0.93
N HIS A 101 -2.84 -4.85 -1.82
CA HIS A 101 -2.77 -6.31 -1.71
C HIS A 101 -1.76 -6.85 -2.74
N TYR A 102 -0.67 -7.44 -2.25
CA TYR A 102 0.34 -8.17 -3.02
C TYR A 102 0.28 -9.67 -2.69
N PRO A 103 -0.54 -10.48 -3.40
CA PRO A 103 -0.68 -11.91 -3.11
C PRO A 103 0.62 -12.73 -3.21
N THR A 104 1.61 -12.20 -3.94
CA THR A 104 2.92 -12.84 -4.13
C THR A 104 3.92 -12.52 -3.02
N ASP A 105 3.65 -11.54 -2.14
CA ASP A 105 4.53 -11.19 -1.02
C ASP A 105 4.15 -12.02 0.22
N THR A 106 4.63 -13.26 0.26
CA THR A 106 4.22 -14.26 1.25
C THR A 106 4.52 -13.82 2.69
N ASN A 107 3.52 -13.93 3.57
CA ASN A 107 3.49 -13.43 4.96
C ASN A 107 3.48 -11.90 5.09
N ARG A 108 3.26 -11.18 3.99
CA ARG A 108 3.25 -9.71 3.91
C ARG A 108 2.18 -9.20 2.94
N GLU A 109 1.14 -9.96 2.67
CA GLU A 109 0.28 -9.73 1.52
C GLU A 109 -0.44 -8.38 1.57
N LEU A 110 -0.74 -7.86 2.76
CA LEU A 110 -1.46 -6.60 2.96
C LEU A 110 -0.52 -5.49 3.40
N HIS A 111 -0.44 -4.42 2.62
CA HIS A 111 0.40 -3.26 2.90
C HIS A 111 -0.47 -2.04 3.20
N ALA A 112 -0.22 -1.37 4.32
CA ALA A 112 -0.78 -0.07 4.65
C ALA A 112 0.26 1.02 4.41
N VAL A 113 -0.09 1.98 3.54
CA VAL A 113 0.79 3.07 3.12
C VAL A 113 0.29 4.39 3.68
N TYR A 114 1.15 5.11 4.40
CA TYR A 114 0.84 6.40 5.03
C TYR A 114 1.75 7.50 4.46
N PRO A 115 1.25 8.34 3.55
CA PRO A 115 1.99 9.51 3.10
C PRO A 115 1.94 10.60 4.17
N LEU A 116 3.11 11.08 4.58
CA LEU A 116 3.28 12.15 5.55
C LEU A 116 3.84 13.41 4.88
N LEU A 117 3.40 14.54 5.39
CA LEU A 117 3.84 15.87 4.96
C LEU A 117 4.24 16.68 6.19
N SER A 118 5.48 17.17 6.17
CA SER A 118 5.93 18.25 7.04
C SER A 118 5.72 19.57 6.31
N VAL A 119 4.80 20.39 6.80
CA VAL A 119 4.58 21.74 6.26
C VAL A 119 5.70 22.67 6.72
N THR A 120 6.18 22.51 7.96
CA THR A 120 7.26 23.35 8.49
C THR A 120 8.56 23.18 7.71
N ASN A 121 8.94 21.94 7.37
CA ASN A 121 10.20 21.66 6.69
C ASN A 121 10.03 21.49 5.17
N ASN A 122 8.79 21.50 4.66
CA ASN A 122 8.45 21.17 3.27
C ASN A 122 9.02 19.81 2.81
N GLN A 123 8.87 18.79 3.66
CA GLN A 123 9.40 17.43 3.45
C GLN A 123 8.26 16.43 3.33
N ARG A 124 8.46 15.38 2.52
CA ARG A 124 7.51 14.27 2.36
C ARG A 124 8.21 12.95 2.67
N VAL A 125 7.50 12.08 3.39
CA VAL A 125 7.95 10.73 3.73
C VAL A 125 6.76 9.80 3.64
N ARG A 126 6.98 8.58 3.18
CA ARG A 126 5.96 7.53 3.16
C ARG A 126 6.31 6.49 4.21
N LEU A 127 5.36 6.13 5.06
CA LEU A 127 5.48 4.95 5.90
C LEU A 127 4.75 3.80 5.23
N GLU A 128 5.33 2.61 5.32
CA GLU A 128 4.70 1.41 4.82
C GLU A 128 4.79 0.32 5.88
N VAL A 129 3.68 -0.35 6.15
CA VAL A 129 3.61 -1.47 7.08
C VAL A 129 2.95 -2.62 6.36
N SER A 130 3.61 -3.77 6.31
CA SER A 130 3.05 -4.98 5.73
C SER A 130 2.73 -6.02 6.80
N VAL A 131 1.61 -6.71 6.59
CA VAL A 131 1.08 -7.74 7.49
C VAL A 131 0.58 -8.93 6.68
N PRO A 132 0.63 -10.14 7.25
CA PRO A 132 0.14 -11.31 6.57
C PRO A 132 -1.40 -11.29 6.51
N ASP A 133 -1.99 -11.88 5.46
CA ASP A 133 -3.46 -11.95 5.35
C ASP A 133 -4.11 -12.80 6.47
N ILE A 134 -3.38 -13.77 7.03
CA ILE A 134 -3.86 -14.61 8.14
C ILE A 134 -3.97 -13.84 9.47
N ASP A 135 -3.24 -12.73 9.60
CA ASP A 135 -3.22 -11.88 10.79
C ASP A 135 -3.14 -10.40 10.38
N PRO A 136 -4.25 -9.83 9.85
CA PRO A 136 -4.26 -8.54 9.17
C PRO A 136 -4.34 -7.36 10.15
N HIS A 137 -3.70 -7.46 11.31
CA HIS A 137 -3.76 -6.48 12.40
C HIS A 137 -2.63 -5.45 12.31
N ILE A 138 -2.98 -4.16 12.37
CA ILE A 138 -2.07 -3.01 12.43
C ILE A 138 -2.55 -2.03 13.50
N PRO A 139 -1.70 -1.46 14.36
CA PRO A 139 -2.12 -0.41 15.29
C PRO A 139 -2.65 0.85 14.56
N SER A 140 -3.76 1.40 15.05
CA SER A 140 -4.36 2.63 14.54
C SER A 140 -3.46 3.85 14.79
N LEU A 141 -3.43 4.77 13.83
CA LEU A 141 -2.75 6.06 13.93
C LEU A 141 -3.71 7.22 14.20
N VAL A 142 -4.99 6.96 14.49
CA VAL A 142 -5.98 8.01 14.77
C VAL A 142 -5.59 8.87 15.98
N GLU A 143 -5.01 8.28 17.02
CA GLU A 143 -4.50 9.04 18.17
C GLU A 143 -3.30 9.95 17.82
N VAL A 144 -2.59 9.62 16.75
CA VAL A 144 -1.45 10.41 16.25
C VAL A 144 -1.95 11.51 15.30
N TRP A 145 -2.74 11.13 14.30
CA TRP A 145 -3.39 12.04 13.36
C TRP A 145 -4.87 11.70 13.25
N ALA A 146 -5.72 12.53 13.87
CA ALA A 146 -7.17 12.30 13.93
C ALA A 146 -7.84 12.20 12.54
N GLY A 147 -7.24 12.83 11.52
CA GLY A 147 -7.69 12.73 10.12
C GLY A 147 -7.68 11.31 9.55
N ASN A 148 -6.89 10.39 10.13
CA ASN A 148 -6.77 9.03 9.62
C ASN A 148 -8.01 8.16 9.87
N ASN A 149 -8.96 8.60 10.70
CA ASN A 149 -10.15 7.83 11.07
C ASN A 149 -10.93 7.30 9.85
N TRP A 150 -11.20 8.18 8.89
CA TRP A 150 -11.95 7.81 7.70
C TRP A 150 -11.15 6.89 6.77
N HIS A 151 -9.85 7.15 6.63
CA HIS A 151 -8.98 6.37 5.74
C HIS A 151 -8.67 4.97 6.29
N GLU A 152 -8.54 4.81 7.61
CA GLU A 152 -8.41 3.50 8.24
C GLU A 152 -9.69 2.68 8.05
N ARG A 153 -10.87 3.29 8.18
CA ARG A 153 -12.15 2.64 7.89
C ARG A 153 -12.30 2.24 6.41
N GLU A 154 -11.89 3.12 5.49
CA GLU A 154 -11.88 2.82 4.06
C GLU A 154 -10.95 1.64 3.75
N THR A 155 -9.75 1.63 4.32
CA THR A 155 -8.76 0.56 4.12
C THR A 155 -9.24 -0.77 4.72
N PHE A 156 -9.89 -0.72 5.89
CA PHE A 156 -10.58 -1.88 6.45
C PHE A 156 -11.67 -2.41 5.52
N ASP A 157 -12.54 -1.55 5.00
CA ASP A 157 -13.66 -1.95 4.15
C ASP A 157 -13.17 -2.55 2.82
N MET A 158 -12.15 -1.94 2.21
CA MET A 158 -11.67 -2.29 0.87
C MET A 158 -10.61 -3.39 0.84
N PHE A 159 -9.77 -3.50 1.88
CA PHE A 159 -8.65 -4.45 1.95
C PHE A 159 -8.68 -5.39 3.16
N GLY A 160 -9.54 -5.16 4.14
CA GLY A 160 -9.66 -6.03 5.31
C GLY A 160 -8.55 -5.91 6.34
N ILE A 161 -7.78 -4.82 6.30
CA ILE A 161 -6.79 -4.52 7.34
C ILE A 161 -7.52 -4.05 8.60
N ILE A 162 -7.27 -4.71 9.72
CA ILE A 162 -7.88 -4.42 11.02
C ILE A 162 -6.98 -3.45 11.78
N PHE A 163 -7.52 -2.26 12.08
CA PHE A 163 -6.81 -1.22 12.81
C PHE A 163 -7.09 -1.28 14.32
N ASP A 164 -6.13 -1.78 15.10
CA ASP A 164 -6.27 -1.95 16.55
C ASP A 164 -6.26 -0.60 17.27
N GLY A 165 -7.21 -0.40 18.18
CA GLY A 165 -7.37 0.87 18.92
C GLY A 165 -8.12 1.97 18.16
N HIS A 166 -8.62 1.69 16.95
CA HIS A 166 -9.45 2.64 16.21
C HIS A 166 -10.81 2.88 16.92
N PRO A 167 -11.27 4.13 17.09
CA PRO A 167 -12.44 4.45 17.93
C PRO A 167 -13.79 3.94 17.37
N GLY A 168 -13.85 3.58 16.10
CA GLY A 168 -15.10 3.12 15.45
C GLY A 168 -14.84 2.43 14.13
N LEU A 169 -14.09 1.32 14.14
CA LEU A 169 -13.75 0.59 12.92
C LEU A 169 -14.98 -0.16 12.39
N THR A 170 -15.58 0.40 11.34
CA THR A 170 -16.80 -0.09 10.72
C THR A 170 -16.72 0.20 9.22
N ARG A 171 -17.46 -0.59 8.41
CA ARG A 171 -17.61 -0.33 6.98
C ARG A 171 -18.07 1.11 6.72
N ILE A 172 -17.71 1.64 5.56
CA ILE A 172 -18.00 3.04 5.24
C ILE A 172 -18.41 3.26 3.78
N LEU A 173 -17.93 2.41 2.87
CA LEU A 173 -18.24 2.47 1.44
C LEU A 173 -19.20 1.36 1.02
N MET A 174 -18.97 0.15 1.52
CA MET A 174 -19.80 -1.01 1.21
C MET A 174 -21.02 -1.10 2.13
N PRO A 175 -22.13 -1.70 1.66
CA PRO A 175 -23.26 -2.05 2.52
C PRO A 175 -22.82 -2.86 3.74
N ASP A 176 -23.52 -2.69 4.87
CA ASP A 176 -23.17 -3.34 6.14
C ASP A 176 -23.18 -4.88 6.05
N ASP A 177 -23.99 -5.45 5.16
CA ASP A 177 -24.14 -6.89 4.92
C ASP A 177 -23.18 -7.43 3.85
N TRP A 178 -22.32 -6.57 3.29
CA TRP A 178 -21.36 -6.99 2.27
C TRP A 178 -20.37 -8.02 2.83
N GLN A 179 -20.00 -9.01 2.02
CA GLN A 179 -19.02 -10.03 2.36
C GLN A 179 -17.75 -9.84 1.53
N GLY A 180 -16.59 -9.85 2.21
CA GLY A 180 -15.29 -9.63 1.58
C GLY A 180 -14.89 -8.15 1.41
N HIS A 181 -13.82 -7.96 0.65
CA HIS A 181 -13.03 -6.73 0.53
C HIS A 181 -12.70 -6.44 -0.94
N PRO A 182 -13.44 -5.53 -1.61
CA PRO A 182 -13.47 -5.43 -3.07
C PRO A 182 -12.15 -5.08 -3.78
N GLN A 183 -11.21 -4.40 -3.12
CA GLN A 183 -9.94 -4.00 -3.77
C GLN A 183 -8.84 -5.04 -3.66
N ARG A 184 -9.11 -6.16 -2.99
CA ARG A 184 -8.18 -7.29 -2.96
C ARG A 184 -8.09 -7.96 -4.33
N LYS A 185 -6.91 -8.46 -4.69
CA LYS A 185 -6.65 -9.05 -6.03
C LYS A 185 -7.24 -10.45 -6.22
N ASP A 186 -7.60 -11.12 -5.14
CA ASP A 186 -8.33 -12.38 -5.09
C ASP A 186 -9.86 -12.19 -5.06
N TYR A 187 -10.34 -10.95 -4.95
CA TYR A 187 -11.75 -10.64 -5.03
C TYR A 187 -12.19 -10.63 -6.50
N ASP A 188 -13.15 -11.50 -6.84
CA ASP A 188 -13.68 -11.56 -8.19
C ASP A 188 -14.30 -10.20 -8.58
N LEU A 189 -13.85 -9.67 -9.71
CA LEU A 189 -14.44 -8.49 -10.34
C LEU A 189 -15.81 -8.91 -10.91
N GLY A 190 -16.79 -9.06 -10.02
CA GLY A 190 -18.14 -9.46 -10.36
C GLY A 190 -18.74 -8.54 -11.41
N GLY A 191 -19.86 -8.96 -12.00
CA GLY A 191 -20.57 -8.15 -12.97
C GLY A 191 -21.88 -8.80 -13.34
N ILE A 192 -22.90 -7.98 -13.60
CA ILE A 192 -24.16 -8.45 -14.18
C ILE A 192 -23.98 -8.40 -15.70
N ALA A 193 -24.36 -9.47 -16.39
CA ALA A 193 -24.38 -9.47 -17.84
C ALA A 193 -25.27 -8.32 -18.34
N VAL A 194 -24.74 -7.48 -19.23
CA VAL A 194 -25.54 -6.41 -19.83
C VAL A 194 -26.36 -7.03 -20.94
N GLU A 195 -27.67 -7.08 -20.74
CA GLU A 195 -28.61 -7.54 -21.74
C GLU A 195 -28.91 -6.40 -22.73
N TYR A 196 -28.61 -6.63 -24.00
CA TYR A 196 -29.12 -5.85 -25.12
C TYR A 196 -30.20 -6.66 -25.84
N LYS A 197 -31.07 -6.00 -26.60
CA LYS A 197 -32.05 -6.69 -27.46
C LYS A 197 -31.32 -7.58 -28.47
N GLY A 198 -31.35 -8.89 -28.26
CA GLY A 198 -30.73 -9.88 -29.13
C GLY A 198 -29.24 -10.13 -28.92
N ALA A 199 -28.63 -9.59 -27.86
CA ALA A 199 -27.23 -9.85 -27.52
C ALA A 199 -26.98 -9.77 -26.01
N THR A 200 -26.19 -10.70 -25.48
CA THR A 200 -25.74 -10.69 -24.08
C THR A 200 -24.24 -10.44 -24.06
N ILE A 201 -23.80 -9.40 -23.36
CA ILE A 201 -22.38 -9.19 -23.11
C ILE A 201 -22.04 -9.83 -21.75
N PRO A 202 -21.19 -10.88 -21.72
CA PRO A 202 -20.85 -11.55 -20.47
C PRO A 202 -20.09 -10.62 -19.52
N ALA A 203 -20.10 -10.97 -18.23
CA ALA A 203 -19.39 -10.23 -17.19
C ALA A 203 -17.89 -10.16 -17.51
N PRO A 204 -17.15 -9.12 -17.07
CA PRO A 204 -15.71 -8.99 -17.35
C PRO A 204 -14.89 -10.24 -17.00
N SER A 205 -15.27 -10.95 -15.94
CA SER A 205 -14.68 -12.23 -15.50
C SER A 205 -14.90 -13.39 -16.50
N GLU A 206 -15.96 -13.35 -17.29
CA GLU A 206 -16.37 -14.38 -18.25
C GLU A 206 -16.07 -14.00 -19.71
N ARG A 207 -15.60 -12.77 -19.94
CA ARG A 207 -15.16 -12.33 -21.27
C ARG A 207 -13.90 -13.11 -21.67
N ARG A 208 -13.78 -13.42 -22.97
CA ARG A 208 -12.59 -14.06 -23.54
C ARG A 208 -11.34 -13.27 -23.14
N SER A 209 -10.52 -13.85 -22.26
CA SER A 209 -9.13 -13.46 -22.09
C SER A 209 -8.34 -14.04 -23.27
N TYR A 210 -7.78 -13.18 -24.12
CA TYR A 210 -6.74 -13.62 -25.05
C TYR A 210 -5.51 -13.97 -24.21
N LYS A 211 -5.24 -15.27 -24.04
CA LYS A 211 -3.94 -15.77 -23.56
C LYS A 211 -2.99 -15.87 -24.75
#